data_AF-A0A925QYK0-F1
#
_entry.id   AF-A0A925QYK0-F1
#
_cell.length_a   1.000
_cell.length_b   1.000
_cell.length_c   1.000
_cell.angle_alpha   90.00
_cell.angle_beta   90.00
_cell.angle_gamma   90.00
#
_symmetry.space_group_name_H-M   'P 1'
#
loop_
_entity.id
_entity.type
_entity.pdbx_description
1 polymer ?
#
loop_
_entity_poly.entity_id
_entity_poly.type
_entity_poly.pdbx_seq_one_letter_code
_entity_poly.pdbx_strand_id
1 'polypeptide(L)' 'MITVDLMSDGHYPPLDSRSPQELFELAVRIAQSLDNVCVRVPVSDEPRDTVILSSKLLRKQGVMLF' A
#
# COMPACT_ATOMS: atom_id res chain seq x y z
N MET A 1 -3.78 10.43 -11.73
CA MET A 1 -3.29 9.87 -10.46
C MET A 1 -4.23 8.74 -10.10
N ILE A 2 -3.74 7.51 -10.04
CA ILE A 2 -4.58 6.33 -9.77
C ILE A 2 -4.43 6.00 -8.29
N THR A 3 -5.55 5.79 -7.59
CA THR A 3 -5.54 5.38 -6.18
C THR A 3 -5.89 3.90 -6.12
N VAL A 4 -4.99 3.10 -5.57
CA VAL A 4 -5.21 1.67 -5.28
C VAL A 4 -5.52 1.56 -3.80
N ASP A 5 -6.69 1.04 -3.46
CA ASP A 5 -7.08 0.80 -2.07
C ASP A 5 -6.96 -0.69 -1.77
N LEU A 6 -6.02 -1.06 -0.89
CA LEU A 6 -5.85 -2.45 -0.45
C LEU A 6 -6.78 -2.81 0.73
N MET A 7 -7.62 -1.87 1.19
CA MET A 7 -8.60 -2.06 2.27
C MET A 7 -10.05 -2.24 1.77
N SER A 8 -10.29 -2.21 0.46
CA SER A 8 -11.66 -2.33 -0.05
C SER A 8 -12.20 -3.74 0.21
N ASP A 9 -13.07 -3.85 1.22
CA ASP A 9 -13.76 -5.08 1.57
C ASP A 9 -14.43 -5.73 0.33
N GLY A 10 -14.20 -7.02 0.16
CA GLY A 10 -15.00 -7.89 -0.71
C GLY A 10 -14.58 -8.01 -2.18
N HIS A 11 -13.36 -7.62 -2.56
CA HIS A 11 -12.98 -7.57 -3.98
C HIS A 11 -11.81 -8.49 -4.39
N TYR A 12 -10.98 -8.98 -3.45
CA TYR A 12 -9.90 -9.92 -3.80
C TYR A 12 -9.48 -10.80 -2.62
N PRO A 13 -9.94 -12.07 -2.55
CA PRO A 13 -9.65 -12.97 -1.43
C PRO A 13 -8.16 -13.13 -1.08
N PRO A 14 -7.21 -13.11 -2.05
CA PRO A 14 -5.78 -13.13 -1.74
C PRO A 14 -5.22 -11.87 -1.07
N LEU A 15 -5.97 -10.76 -1.01
CA LEU A 15 -5.62 -9.56 -0.23
C LEU A 15 -6.27 -9.63 1.16
N ASP A 16 -7.51 -10.13 1.23
CA ASP A 16 -8.26 -10.25 2.49
C ASP A 16 -7.63 -11.22 3.49
N SER A 17 -6.86 -12.20 3.00
CA SER A 17 -6.15 -13.18 3.83
C SER A 17 -4.74 -12.75 4.26
N ARG A 18 -4.28 -11.57 3.85
CA ARG A 18 -2.91 -11.09 4.13
C ARG A 18 -2.87 -10.25 5.40
N SER A 19 -1.76 -10.37 6.11
CA SER A 19 -1.49 -9.49 7.25
C SER A 19 -1.29 -8.03 6.79
N PRO A 20 -1.52 -7.04 7.68
CA PRO A 20 -1.24 -5.63 7.37
C PRO A 20 0.20 -5.40 6.89
N GLN A 21 1.16 -6.13 7.44
CA GLN A 21 2.57 -6.06 7.05
C GLN A 21 2.79 -6.53 5.60
N GLU A 22 2.17 -7.65 5.20
CA GLU A 22 2.26 -8.15 3.82
C GLU A 22 1.56 -7.22 2.80
N LEU A 23 0.45 -6.58 3.22
CA LEU A 23 -0.23 -5.57 2.41
C LEU A 23 0.62 -4.31 2.24
N PHE A 24 1.31 -3.89 3.30
CA PHE A 24 2.25 -2.78 3.25
C PHE A 24 3.41 -3.06 2.28
N GLU A 25 4.06 -4.23 2.39
CA GLU A 25 5.12 -4.62 1.45
C GLU A 25 4.63 -4.65 0.00
N LEU A 26 3.42 -5.17 -0.23
CA LEU A 26 2.80 -5.20 -1.54
C LEU A 26 2.58 -3.78 -2.09
N ALA A 27 2.09 -2.87 -1.26
CA ALA A 27 1.87 -1.48 -1.67
C ALA A 27 3.16 -0.71 -1.96
N VAL A 28 4.23 -0.98 -1.21
CA VAL A 28 5.56 -0.45 -1.53
C VAL A 28 5.98 -0.92 -2.92
N ARG A 29 5.84 -2.22 -3.23
CA ARG A 29 6.17 -2.76 -4.56
C ARG A 29 5.31 -2.12 -5.66
N ILE A 30 4.00 -2.03 -5.46
CA ILE A 30 3.07 -1.39 -6.43
C ILE A 30 3.48 0.06 -6.69
N ALA A 31 3.74 0.83 -5.63
CA ALA A 31 4.11 2.23 -5.74
C ALA A 31 5.52 2.44 -6.33
N GLN A 32 6.43 1.46 -6.23
CA GLN A 32 7.72 1.50 -6.92
C GLN A 32 7.59 1.14 -8.41
N SER A 33 6.80 0.11 -8.72
CA SER A 33 6.62 -0.42 -10.08
C SER A 33 5.76 0.46 -10.98
N LEU A 34 4.77 1.17 -10.42
CA LEU A 34 3.83 1.99 -11.19
C LEU A 34 4.08 3.48 -11.03
N ASP A 35 4.07 4.20 -12.15
CA ASP A 35 4.16 5.65 -12.17
C ASP A 35 2.82 6.32 -11.83
N ASN A 36 2.87 7.39 -11.03
CA ASN A 36 1.71 8.23 -10.69
C ASN A 36 0.55 7.51 -9.96
N VAL A 37 0.89 6.59 -9.05
CA VAL A 37 -0.04 5.81 -8.22
C VAL A 37 0.07 6.21 -6.75
N CYS A 38 -1.06 6.21 -6.05
CA CYS A 38 -1.16 6.27 -4.59
C CYS A 38 -1.77 4.97 -4.08
N VAL A 39 -1.12 4.29 -3.14
CA VAL A 39 -1.64 3.05 -2.56
C VAL A 39 -2.01 3.30 -1.10
N ARG A 40 -3.27 3.04 -0.73
CA ARG A 40 -3.73 3.08 0.66
C ARG A 40 -3.61 1.69 1.25
N VAL A 41 -2.97 1.59 2.42
CA VAL A 41 -2.78 0.33 3.14
C VAL A 41 -3.01 0.47 4.63
N PRO A 42 -3.44 -0.61 5.31
CA PRO A 42 -3.42 -0.67 6.76
C PRO A 42 -1.98 -0.77 7.27
N VAL A 43 -1.69 -0.14 8.41
CA VAL A 43 -0.40 -0.30 9.14
C VAL A 43 -0.57 -1.00 10.48
N SER A 44 -1.81 -1.29 10.87
CA SER A 44 -2.17 -2.01 12.09
C SER A 44 -3.29 -3.00 11.78
N ASP A 45 -3.48 -3.97 12.68
CA ASP A 45 -4.68 -4.83 12.67
C ASP A 45 -5.96 -4.02 12.94
N GLU A 46 -5.81 -2.80 13.45
CA GLU A 46 -6.91 -1.85 13.53
C GLU A 46 -7.16 -1.14 12.18
N PRO A 47 -8.37 -1.21 11.61
CA PRO A 47 -8.69 -0.65 10.29
C PRO A 47 -8.60 0.89 10.22
N ARG A 48 -8.35 1.56 11.35
CA ARG A 48 -8.27 3.02 11.44
C ARG A 48 -6.89 3.56 11.10
N ASP A 49 -5.84 2.75 11.29
CA ASP A 49 -4.48 3.18 11.01
C ASP A 49 -4.12 2.83 9.57
N THR A 50 -4.22 3.82 8.68
CA THR A 50 -3.85 3.68 7.27
C THR A 50 -2.81 4.69 6.85
N VAL A 51 -1.96 4.28 5.91
CA VAL A 51 -0.98 5.17 5.27
C VAL A 51 -1.20 5.20 3.77
N ILE A 52 -0.85 6.33 3.16
CA ILE A 52 -0.92 6.52 1.70
C ILE A 52 0.50 6.58 1.16
N LEU A 53 0.87 5.56 0.39
CA LEU A 53 2.15 5.47 -0.30
C LEU A 53 2.04 6.07 -1.69
N SER A 54 2.71 7.20 -1.92
CA SER A 54 2.77 7.82 -3.25
C SER A 54 4.02 7.38 -4.00
N SER A 55 3.87 6.95 -5.25
CA SER A 55 4.99 6.54 -6.09
C SER A 55 6.02 7.66 -6.31
N LYS A 56 5.57 8.92 -6.32
CA LYS A 56 6.45 10.09 -6.43
C LYS A 56 7.34 10.29 -5.20
N LEU A 57 6.84 9.98 -4.00
CA LEU A 57 7.59 10.12 -2.76
C LEU A 57 8.59 8.97 -2.60
N LEU A 58 8.15 7.73 -2.86
CA LEU A 58 9.00 6.55 -2.76
C LEU A 58 10.16 6.56 -3.77
N ARG A 59 9.92 7.02 -5.01
CA ARG A 59 10.98 7.18 -6.02
C ARG A 59 11.95 8.32 -5.70
N LYS A 60 11.49 9.41 -5.06
CA LYS A 60 12.36 10.54 -4.69
C LYS A 60 13.31 10.23 -3.54
N GLN A 61 12.97 9.30 -2.66
CA GLN A 61 13.76 9.04 -1.46
C GLN A 61 14.56 7.73 -1.46
N GLY A 62 14.45 6.84 -2.46
CA GLY A 62 15.20 5.57 -2.45
C GLY A 62 15.04 4.82 -1.12
N VAL A 63 13.81 4.82 -0.59
CA VAL A 63 13.54 4.65 0.84
C VAL A 63 13.93 3.25 1.32
N MET A 64 14.96 3.19 2.18
CA MET A 64 15.08 2.15 3.21
C MET A 64 14.02 2.44 4.28
N LEU A 65 12.97 1.62 4.32
CA LEU A 65 11.99 1.62 5.42
C LEU A 65 12.57 0.75 6.54
N PHE A 66 12.77 1.35 7.73
CA PHE A 66 13.22 0.69 8.95
C PHE A 66 12.12 -0.15 9.59
#